data_AF-A0A1G3ID38-F1
#
_entry.id   AF-A0A1G3ID38-F1
#
_cell.length_a   1.000
_cell.length_b   1.000
_cell.length_c   1.000
_cell.angle_alpha   90.00
_cell.angle_beta   90.00
_cell.angle_gamma   90.00
#
_symmetry.space_group_name_H-M   'P 1'
#
loop_
_entity.id
_entity.type
_entity.pdbx_description
1 polymer ?
#
loop_
_entity_poly.entity_id
_entity_poly.type
_entity_poly.pdbx_seq_one_letter_code
_entity_poly.pdbx_strand_id
1 'polypeptide(L)'
;MMAALWIAVAALILGALALLLTPLARCKPAATAGRVDYDISVYRDQLKELERDRERGFLDEAEAEAAGIEIRRRLLAADSGEDAGKSADPKSNIIIMVIIAVALPLGAFFMYLSLGQPGVRDYPLAGRADETSPAISRQDQEMVAQLAERLRQNPNDQKGWLLLGHSFMAMEQYADAVKAYRKALEVGDPRLDIALNYAEALVFSSDAVAMPDEAVRIFKRIRADAPREPKSRYYLGLNMARTGDLQGAVQEWVDLRALSSGDAPYMGMLEEQINNTAKELKIDPASVKPSPETPGK
;
A
#
# COMPACT_ATOMS: atom_id res chain seq x y z
N MET A 1 6.94 9.60 -29.52
CA MET A 1 6.02 8.69 -28.78
C MET A 1 5.01 9.46 -27.94
N MET A 2 5.42 10.48 -27.17
CA MET A 2 4.50 11.31 -26.34
C MET A 2 3.31 11.92 -27.10
N ALA A 3 3.51 12.53 -28.28
CA ALA A 3 2.42 13.16 -29.02
C ALA A 3 1.32 12.17 -29.45
N ALA A 4 1.69 10.93 -29.80
CA ALA A 4 0.75 9.89 -30.20
C ALA A 4 -0.14 9.43 -29.03
N LEU A 5 0.42 9.39 -27.80
CA LEU A 5 -0.34 9.05 -26.60
C LEU A 5 -1.38 10.12 -26.26
N TRP A 6 -1.00 11.40 -26.30
CA TRP A 6 -1.94 12.50 -26.05
C TRP A 6 -3.04 12.59 -27.11
N ILE A 7 -2.72 12.29 -28.38
CA ILE A 7 -3.73 12.17 -29.45
C ILE A 7 -4.68 11.00 -29.18
N ALA A 8 -4.17 9.85 -28.72
CA ALA A 8 -4.99 8.68 -28.39
C ALA A 8 -5.93 8.96 -27.20
N VAL A 9 -5.43 9.63 -26.15
CA VAL A 9 -6.24 10.04 -24.99
C VAL A 9 -7.32 11.03 -25.41
N ALA A 10 -6.99 12.03 -26.21
CA ALA A 10 -7.97 12.99 -26.72
C ALA A 10 -9.05 12.32 -27.60
N ALA A 11 -8.66 11.36 -28.44
CA ALA A 11 -9.58 10.59 -29.28
C ALA A 11 -10.54 9.72 -28.44
N LEU A 12 -10.03 9.09 -27.37
CA LEU A 12 -10.86 8.28 -26.45
C LEU A 12 -11.88 9.16 -25.70
N ILE A 13 -11.47 10.34 -25.23
CA ILE A 13 -12.35 11.29 -24.55
C ILE A 13 -13.45 11.78 -25.51
N LEU A 14 -13.09 12.15 -26.75
CA LEU A 14 -14.05 12.54 -27.78
C LEU A 14 -15.02 11.40 -28.14
N GLY A 15 -14.53 10.17 -28.23
CA GLY A 15 -15.35 8.99 -28.48
C GLY A 15 -16.35 8.71 -27.35
N ALA A 16 -15.90 8.80 -26.10
CA ALA A 16 -16.77 8.66 -24.93
C ALA A 16 -17.84 9.75 -24.87
N LEU A 17 -17.48 11.00 -25.13
CA LEU A 17 -18.42 12.12 -25.24
C LEU A 17 -19.43 11.90 -26.38
N ALA A 18 -18.99 11.45 -27.55
CA ALA A 18 -19.87 11.19 -28.69
C ALA A 18 -20.89 10.08 -28.40
N LEU A 19 -20.46 8.99 -27.72
CA LEU A 19 -21.33 7.89 -27.30
C LEU A 19 -22.33 8.30 -26.22
N LEU A 20 -21.92 9.16 -25.29
CA LEU A 20 -22.81 9.70 -24.26
C LEU A 20 -23.83 10.68 -24.84
N LEU A 21 -23.42 11.53 -25.79
CA LEU A 21 -24.28 12.55 -26.39
C LEU A 21 -25.19 12.04 -27.52
N THR A 22 -24.91 10.88 -28.12
CA THR A 22 -25.75 10.29 -29.18
C THR A 22 -27.16 9.88 -28.74
N PRO A 23 -27.39 9.20 -27.61
CA PRO A 23 -28.76 8.91 -27.15
C PRO A 23 -29.53 10.20 -26.78
N LEU A 24 -28.82 11.25 -26.36
CA LEU A 24 -29.38 12.56 -26.03
C LEU A 24 -29.86 13.33 -27.25
N ALA A 25 -29.11 13.30 -28.35
CA ALA A 25 -29.53 13.90 -29.63
C ALA A 25 -30.64 13.10 -30.33
N ARG A 26 -30.83 11.83 -29.95
CA ARG A 26 -31.83 10.91 -30.52
C ARG A 26 -33.13 10.82 -29.73
N CYS A 27 -33.29 11.60 -28.65
CA CYS A 27 -34.58 11.78 -27.99
C CYS A 27 -35.56 12.52 -28.90
N LYS A 28 -36.18 11.80 -29.84
CA LYS A 28 -37.51 12.15 -30.35
C LYS A 28 -38.51 11.95 -29.20
N PRO A 29 -39.54 12.79 -29.07
CA PRO A 29 -40.57 12.69 -28.03
C PRO A 29 -41.54 11.52 -28.34
N ALA A 30 -41.01 10.31 -28.53
CA ALA A 30 -41.79 9.10 -28.79
C ALA A 30 -42.17 8.37 -27.49
N ALA A 31 -41.46 8.63 -26.38
CA ALA A 31 -41.72 7.98 -25.10
C ALA A 31 -42.94 8.54 -24.36
N THR A 32 -43.34 9.79 -24.63
CA THR A 32 -44.56 10.40 -24.07
C THR A 32 -45.80 9.97 -24.84
N ALA A 33 -45.74 9.90 -26.18
CA ALA A 33 -46.87 9.46 -27.01
C ALA A 33 -47.30 8.01 -26.70
N GLY A 34 -46.35 7.08 -26.57
CA GLY A 34 -46.66 5.68 -26.26
C GLY A 34 -47.21 5.42 -24.85
N ARG A 35 -46.93 6.33 -23.89
CA ARG A 35 -47.43 6.21 -22.52
C ARG A 35 -48.85 6.76 -22.39
N VAL A 36 -49.13 7.89 -23.05
CA VAL A 36 -50.48 8.47 -23.11
C VAL A 36 -51.44 7.56 -23.89
N ASP A 37 -51.01 7.02 -25.04
CA ASP A 37 -51.82 6.06 -25.82
C ASP A 37 -52.13 4.78 -25.02
N TYR A 38 -51.18 4.30 -24.21
CA TYR A 38 -51.39 3.14 -23.33
C TYR A 38 -52.38 3.46 -22.21
N ASP A 39 -52.22 4.58 -21.51
CA ASP A 39 -53.10 4.99 -20.40
C ASP A 39 -54.55 5.20 -20.88
N ILE A 40 -54.74 5.78 -22.08
CA ILE A 40 -56.05 5.93 -22.72
C ILE A 40 -56.71 4.56 -22.99
N SER A 41 -55.95 3.57 -23.45
CA SER A 41 -56.48 2.22 -23.72
C SER A 41 -56.96 1.54 -22.44
N VAL A 42 -56.24 1.71 -21.33
CA VAL A 42 -56.59 1.15 -20.02
C VAL A 42 -57.90 1.76 -19.49
N TYR A 43 -58.06 3.09 -19.56
CA TYR A 43 -59.31 3.74 -19.10
C TYR A 43 -60.53 3.36 -19.95
N ARG A 44 -60.35 3.15 -21.26
CA ARG A 44 -61.44 2.66 -22.14
C ARG A 44 -61.88 1.25 -21.77
N ASP A 45 -60.94 0.38 -21.42
CA ASP A 45 -61.27 -0.97 -20.99
C ASP A 45 -61.93 -0.99 -19.61
N GLN A 46 -61.53 -0.10 -18.70
CA GLN A 46 -62.21 0.07 -17.40
C GLN A 46 -63.68 0.50 -17.55
N LEU A 47 -63.99 1.40 -18.49
CA LEU A 47 -65.38 1.79 -18.76
C LEU A 47 -66.23 0.61 -19.28
N LYS A 48 -65.65 -0.23 -20.16
CA LYS A 48 -66.34 -1.42 -20.68
C LYS A 48 -66.54 -2.50 -19.62
N GLU A 49 -65.62 -2.63 -18.66
CA GLU A 49 -65.79 -3.57 -17.55
C GLU A 49 -66.88 -3.07 -16.59
N LEU A 50 -66.90 -1.76 -16.31
CA LEU A 50 -67.94 -1.13 -15.49
C LEU A 50 -69.35 -1.33 -16.08
N GLU A 51 -69.50 -1.19 -17.40
CA GLU A 51 -70.77 -1.47 -18.09
C GLU A 51 -71.17 -2.94 -17.95
N ARG A 52 -70.22 -3.87 -18.09
CA ARG A 52 -70.48 -5.31 -17.93
C ARG A 52 -70.87 -5.69 -16.50
N ASP A 53 -70.25 -5.08 -15.50
CA ASP A 53 -70.58 -5.32 -14.10
C ASP A 53 -71.94 -4.74 -13.70
N ARG A 54 -72.32 -3.60 -14.31
CA ARG A 54 -73.67 -3.04 -14.21
C ARG A 54 -74.72 -3.96 -14.84
N GLU A 55 -74.47 -4.46 -16.05
CA GLU A 55 -75.38 -5.39 -16.73
C GLU A 55 -75.55 -6.71 -15.98
N ARG A 56 -74.51 -7.16 -15.25
CA ARG A 56 -74.55 -8.36 -14.40
C ARG A 56 -75.20 -8.11 -13.04
N GLY A 57 -75.57 -6.86 -12.73
CA GLY A 57 -76.21 -6.47 -11.48
C GLY A 57 -75.27 -6.43 -10.27
N PHE A 58 -73.94 -6.39 -10.49
CA PHE A 58 -72.95 -6.29 -9.41
C PHE A 58 -72.76 -4.86 -8.90
N LEU A 59 -73.19 -3.86 -9.65
CA LEU A 59 -73.13 -2.43 -9.32
C LEU A 59 -74.51 -1.80 -9.50
N ASP A 60 -74.90 -0.94 -8.57
CA ASP A 60 -76.11 -0.13 -8.70
C ASP A 60 -75.91 0.99 -9.74
N GLU A 61 -77.00 1.46 -10.37
CA GLU A 61 -76.95 2.42 -11.47
C GLU A 61 -76.27 3.73 -11.05
N ALA A 62 -76.58 4.21 -9.85
CA ALA A 62 -76.00 5.44 -9.30
C ALA A 62 -74.49 5.33 -9.02
N GLU A 63 -74.04 4.14 -8.59
CA GLU A 63 -72.61 3.88 -8.31
C GLU A 63 -71.81 3.75 -9.61
N ALA A 64 -72.38 3.07 -10.61
CA ALA A 64 -71.78 2.94 -11.94
C ALA A 64 -71.66 4.31 -12.65
N GLU A 65 -72.68 5.17 -12.53
CA GLU A 65 -72.61 6.52 -13.09
C GLU A 65 -71.51 7.36 -12.42
N ALA A 66 -71.43 7.34 -11.08
CA ALA A 66 -70.43 8.08 -10.33
C ALA A 66 -69.00 7.65 -10.67
N ALA A 67 -68.74 6.34 -10.68
CA ALA A 67 -67.45 5.78 -11.07
C ALA A 67 -67.10 6.11 -12.53
N GLY A 68 -68.09 6.03 -13.44
CA GLY A 68 -67.90 6.33 -14.85
C GLY A 68 -67.59 7.81 -15.12
N ILE A 69 -68.11 8.74 -14.33
CA ILE A 69 -67.79 10.18 -14.44
C ILE A 69 -66.33 10.43 -14.05
N GLU A 70 -65.85 9.81 -12.97
CA GLU A 70 -64.46 9.97 -12.53
C GLU A 70 -63.48 9.40 -13.55
N ILE A 71 -63.74 8.20 -14.09
CA ILE A 71 -62.90 7.58 -15.10
C ILE A 71 -62.87 8.43 -16.38
N ARG A 72 -64.02 8.93 -16.86
CA ARG A 72 -64.08 9.83 -18.03
C ARG A 72 -63.35 11.15 -17.79
N ARG A 73 -63.44 11.71 -16.59
CA ARG A 73 -62.67 12.92 -16.22
C ARG A 73 -61.16 12.66 -16.27
N ARG A 74 -60.69 11.52 -15.76
CA ARG A 74 -59.26 11.14 -15.82
C ARG A 74 -58.80 10.85 -17.24
N LEU A 75 -59.66 10.24 -18.06
CA LEU A 75 -59.39 10.03 -19.48
C LEU A 75 -59.23 11.36 -20.24
N LEU A 76 -60.09 12.34 -19.98
CA LEU A 76 -59.99 13.68 -20.57
C LEU A 76 -58.72 14.43 -20.11
N ALA A 77 -58.34 14.28 -18.83
CA ALA A 77 -57.10 14.85 -18.29
C ALA A 77 -55.85 14.23 -18.92
N ALA A 78 -55.88 12.91 -19.20
CA ALA A 78 -54.80 12.21 -19.88
C ALA A 78 -54.66 12.64 -21.35
N ASP A 79 -55.78 12.89 -22.06
CA ASP A 79 -55.79 13.36 -23.45
C ASP A 79 -55.35 14.83 -23.59
N SER A 80 -55.68 15.67 -22.61
CA SER A 80 -55.24 17.08 -22.56
C SER A 80 -53.80 17.25 -22.09
N GLY A 81 -53.15 16.18 -21.62
CA GLY A 81 -51.73 16.17 -21.25
C GLY A 81 -51.38 16.94 -19.98
N GLU A 82 -52.37 17.36 -19.20
CA GLU A 82 -52.17 18.23 -18.03
C GLU A 82 -51.55 17.49 -16.82
N ASP A 83 -51.67 16.17 -16.75
CA ASP A 83 -51.10 15.31 -15.69
C ASP A 83 -49.72 14.72 -16.02
N ALA A 84 -49.02 15.25 -17.02
CA ALA A 84 -47.58 15.01 -17.17
C ALA A 84 -46.85 15.74 -16.02
N GLY A 85 -46.83 15.10 -14.84
CA GLY A 85 -46.21 15.62 -13.63
C GLY A 85 -44.86 16.25 -13.93
N LYS A 86 -44.61 17.44 -13.34
CA LYS A 86 -43.40 18.28 -13.52
C LYS A 86 -42.11 17.45 -13.44
N SER A 87 -41.76 16.81 -14.55
CA SER A 87 -40.47 16.15 -14.73
C SER A 87 -39.47 17.27 -14.94
N ALA A 88 -38.41 17.28 -14.14
CA ALA A 88 -37.31 18.25 -14.24
C ALA A 88 -36.94 18.48 -15.71
N ASP A 89 -36.86 19.75 -16.11
CA ASP A 89 -36.66 20.15 -17.50
C ASP A 89 -35.43 19.41 -18.06
N PRO A 90 -35.57 18.56 -19.10
CA PRO A 90 -34.48 17.73 -19.59
C PRO A 90 -33.26 18.54 -20.00
N LYS A 91 -33.43 19.82 -20.37
CA LYS A 91 -32.32 20.74 -20.66
C LYS A 91 -31.46 21.07 -19.43
N SER A 92 -32.04 21.13 -18.23
CA SER A 92 -31.32 21.43 -16.98
C SER A 92 -30.38 20.29 -16.57
N ASN A 93 -30.83 19.04 -16.70
CA ASN A 93 -29.98 17.86 -16.43
C ASN A 93 -28.83 17.72 -17.44
N ILE A 94 -29.03 18.14 -18.69
CA ILE A 94 -27.98 18.11 -19.73
C ILE A 94 -26.89 19.13 -19.41
N ILE A 95 -27.25 20.34 -18.99
CA ILE A 95 -26.28 21.39 -18.65
C ILE A 95 -25.40 20.93 -17.47
N ILE A 96 -26.00 20.35 -16.43
CA ILE A 96 -25.25 19.84 -15.27
C ILE A 96 -24.29 18.71 -15.69
N MET A 97 -24.75 17.78 -16.53
CA MET A 97 -23.89 16.71 -17.05
C MET A 97 -22.74 17.22 -17.91
N VAL A 98 -22.97 18.21 -18.78
CA VAL A 98 -21.92 18.84 -19.59
C VAL A 98 -20.90 19.56 -18.72
N ILE A 99 -21.36 20.27 -17.68
CA ILE A 99 -20.48 20.93 -16.70
C ILE A 99 -19.59 19.89 -16.03
N ILE A 100 -20.15 18.77 -15.55
CA ILE A 100 -19.38 17.70 -14.90
C ILE A 100 -18.37 17.08 -15.88
N ALA A 101 -18.79 16.78 -17.11
CA ALA A 101 -17.96 16.17 -18.14
C ALA A 101 -16.77 17.04 -18.56
N VAL A 102 -16.88 18.37 -18.45
CA VAL A 102 -15.80 19.31 -18.75
C VAL A 102 -14.97 19.65 -17.51
N ALA A 103 -15.60 19.81 -16.35
CA ALA A 103 -14.94 20.18 -15.11
C ALA A 103 -14.01 19.08 -14.59
N LEU A 104 -14.40 17.80 -14.70
CA LEU A 104 -13.58 16.67 -14.24
C LEU A 104 -12.22 16.58 -14.96
N PRO A 105 -12.15 16.57 -16.31
CA PRO A 105 -10.88 16.56 -17.03
C PRO A 105 -10.02 17.80 -16.76
N LEU A 106 -10.64 18.99 -16.71
CA LEU A 106 -9.92 20.23 -16.44
C LEU A 106 -9.35 20.26 -15.01
N GLY A 107 -10.11 19.78 -14.03
CA GLY A 107 -9.67 19.65 -12.65
C GLY A 107 -8.53 18.64 -12.51
N ALA A 108 -8.65 17.48 -13.17
CA ALA A 108 -7.57 16.48 -13.20
C ALA A 108 -6.29 17.03 -13.85
N PHE A 109 -6.43 17.77 -14.96
CA PHE A 109 -5.31 18.42 -15.64
C PHE A 109 -4.66 19.49 -14.75
N PHE A 110 -5.45 20.30 -14.05
CA PHE A 110 -4.95 21.29 -13.11
C PHE A 110 -4.23 20.64 -11.91
N MET A 111 -4.80 19.58 -11.33
CA MET A 111 -4.12 18.80 -10.28
C MET A 111 -2.80 18.21 -10.79
N TYR A 112 -2.76 17.71 -12.03
CA TYR A 112 -1.52 17.23 -12.64
C TYR A 112 -0.47 18.34 -12.79
N LEU A 113 -0.87 19.56 -13.14
CA LEU A 113 0.07 20.70 -13.18
C LEU A 113 0.53 21.14 -11.78
N SER A 114 -0.34 21.04 -10.77
CA SER A 114 -0.04 21.49 -9.40
C SER A 114 0.76 20.47 -8.58
N LEU A 115 0.49 19.17 -8.75
CA LEU A 115 1.12 18.09 -7.98
C LEU A 115 2.09 17.25 -8.82
N GLY A 116 1.90 17.20 -10.14
CA GLY A 116 2.74 16.43 -11.04
C GLY A 116 4.03 17.16 -11.40
N GLN A 117 4.92 16.44 -12.09
CA GLN A 117 6.20 16.97 -12.56
C GLN A 117 6.25 16.98 -14.10
N PRO A 118 5.55 17.91 -14.77
CA PRO A 118 5.39 17.93 -16.23
C PRO A 118 6.70 18.14 -17.01
N GLY A 119 7.79 18.54 -16.33
CA GLY A 119 9.11 18.75 -16.93
C GLY A 119 10.05 17.54 -16.88
N VAL A 120 9.67 16.43 -16.24
CA VAL A 120 10.53 15.24 -16.15
C VAL A 120 10.42 14.45 -17.45
N ARG A 121 11.56 14.16 -18.08
CA ARG A 121 11.63 13.34 -19.29
C ARG A 121 11.32 11.88 -18.95
N ASP A 122 10.57 11.20 -19.82
CA ASP A 122 10.32 9.75 -19.70
C ASP A 122 11.64 8.97 -19.60
N TYR A 123 11.81 8.21 -18.52
CA TYR A 123 12.92 7.26 -18.37
C TYR A 123 12.53 5.89 -18.95
N PRO A 124 13.34 5.30 -19.85
CA PRO A 124 13.04 3.98 -20.42
C PRO A 124 13.03 2.90 -19.34
N LEU A 125 12.06 1.97 -19.43
CA LEU A 125 11.83 0.86 -18.50
C LEU A 125 13.07 0.00 -18.20
N ALA A 126 14.07 0.00 -19.08
CA ALA A 126 15.31 -0.75 -18.91
C ALA A 126 16.20 -0.25 -17.74
N GLY A 127 15.97 0.95 -17.21
CA GLY A 127 16.70 1.49 -16.05
C GLY A 127 16.02 1.25 -14.70
N ARG A 128 14.82 0.67 -14.66
CA ARG A 128 14.04 0.50 -13.41
C ARG A 128 14.31 -0.80 -12.65
N ALA A 129 15.04 -1.74 -13.24
CA ALA A 129 15.39 -2.98 -12.55
C ALA A 129 16.41 -2.78 -11.42
N ASP A 130 17.10 -1.63 -11.38
CA ASP A 130 18.09 -1.29 -10.35
C ASP A 130 17.59 -0.29 -9.30
N GLU A 131 16.41 0.32 -9.47
CA GLU A 131 15.92 1.44 -8.62
C GLU A 131 14.75 1.07 -7.70
N THR A 132 14.54 -0.22 -7.40
CA THR A 132 13.59 -0.63 -6.33
C THR A 132 14.25 -0.83 -4.96
N SER A 133 15.58 -0.73 -4.88
CA SER A 133 16.27 -0.39 -3.62
C SER A 133 16.37 1.13 -3.53
N PRO A 134 16.49 1.74 -2.32
CA PRO A 134 16.91 3.12 -2.20
C PRO A 134 18.32 3.23 -2.81
N ALA A 135 18.38 3.44 -4.13
CA ALA A 135 19.62 3.40 -4.88
C ALA A 135 20.49 4.55 -4.37
N ILE A 136 21.55 4.16 -3.69
CA ILE A 136 22.56 5.06 -3.15
C ILE A 136 22.98 5.99 -4.26
N SER A 137 22.75 7.28 -4.05
CA SER A 137 22.94 8.25 -5.10
C SER A 137 24.43 8.30 -5.47
N ARG A 138 24.74 8.68 -6.71
CA ARG A 138 26.15 8.94 -7.08
C ARG A 138 26.81 9.93 -6.12
N GLN A 139 26.03 10.87 -5.60
CA GLN A 139 26.47 11.83 -4.59
C GLN A 139 26.94 11.13 -3.29
N ASP A 140 26.22 10.11 -2.82
CA ASP A 140 26.60 9.35 -1.62
C ASP A 140 27.90 8.58 -1.83
N GLN A 141 28.08 7.97 -3.01
CA GLN A 141 29.32 7.28 -3.37
C GLN A 141 30.51 8.25 -3.42
N GLU A 142 30.32 9.43 -4.01
CA GLU A 142 31.35 10.46 -4.07
C GLU A 142 31.73 10.97 -2.67
N MET A 143 30.75 11.19 -1.78
CA MET A 143 31.02 11.59 -0.39
C MET A 143 31.81 10.52 0.37
N VAL A 144 31.49 9.24 0.19
CA VAL A 144 32.23 8.14 0.81
C VAL A 144 33.65 8.05 0.27
N ALA A 145 33.85 8.22 -1.04
CA ALA A 145 35.18 8.24 -1.65
C ALA A 145 36.04 9.40 -1.11
N GLN A 146 35.47 10.59 -0.96
CA GLN A 146 36.15 11.74 -0.37
C GLN A 146 36.52 11.50 1.10
N LEU A 147 35.61 10.89 1.88
CA LEU A 147 35.89 10.51 3.26
C LEU A 147 37.04 9.50 3.35
N ALA A 148 37.02 8.47 2.50
CA ALA A 148 38.08 7.47 2.45
C ALA A 148 39.45 8.10 2.12
N GLU A 149 39.50 9.04 1.18
CA GLU A 149 40.74 9.74 0.81
C GLU A 149 41.25 10.63 1.95
N ARG A 150 40.36 11.37 2.61
CA ARG A 150 40.70 12.16 3.81
C ARG A 150 41.30 11.28 4.91
N LEU A 151 40.77 10.07 5.10
CA LEU A 151 41.25 9.14 6.13
C LEU A 151 42.59 8.50 5.78
N ARG A 152 42.95 8.40 4.49
CA ARG A 152 44.33 8.04 4.11
C ARG A 152 45.33 9.10 4.55
N GLN A 153 44.94 10.37 4.51
CA GLN A 153 45.79 11.49 4.94
C GLN A 153 45.80 11.63 6.48
N ASN A 154 44.69 11.27 7.15
CA ASN A 154 44.55 11.32 8.60
C ASN A 154 44.21 9.93 9.17
N PRO A 155 45.15 8.97 9.17
CA PRO A 155 44.86 7.58 9.49
C PRO A 155 44.47 7.33 10.94
N ASN A 156 44.71 8.27 11.86
CA ASN A 156 44.41 8.12 13.28
C ASN A 156 43.00 8.58 13.67
N ASP A 157 42.16 8.98 12.72
CA ASP A 157 40.78 9.42 12.98
C ASP A 157 39.84 8.22 13.17
N GLN A 158 39.80 7.66 14.39
CA GLN A 158 38.92 6.53 14.73
C GLN A 158 37.44 6.81 14.40
N LYS A 159 36.96 8.04 14.65
CA LYS A 159 35.57 8.41 14.39
C LYS A 159 35.28 8.42 12.90
N GLY A 160 36.21 8.92 12.09
CA GLY A 160 36.10 8.88 10.64
C GLY A 160 36.09 7.46 10.08
N TRP A 161 36.92 6.55 10.60
CA TRP A 161 36.89 5.13 10.21
C TRP A 161 35.59 4.43 10.59
N LEU A 162 35.02 4.74 11.77
CA LEU A 162 33.70 4.26 12.19
C LEU A 162 32.61 4.73 11.22
N LEU A 163 32.59 6.04 10.89
CA LEU A 163 31.64 6.60 9.93
C LEU A 163 31.79 5.96 8.54
N LEU A 164 33.02 5.78 8.08
CA LEU A 164 33.28 5.12 6.80
C LEU A 164 32.74 3.69 6.78
N GLY A 165 32.90 2.94 7.88
CA GLY A 165 32.31 1.61 8.03
C GLY A 165 30.78 1.63 8.00
N HIS A 166 30.13 2.59 8.68
CA HIS A 166 28.67 2.74 8.63
C HIS A 166 28.19 3.04 7.21
N SER A 167 28.89 3.91 6.49
CA SER A 167 28.55 4.22 5.10
C SER A 167 28.68 2.99 4.22
N PHE A 168 29.74 2.20 4.35
CA PHE A 168 29.87 0.95 3.59
C PHE A 168 28.81 -0.08 3.96
N MET A 169 28.38 -0.17 5.22
CA MET A 169 27.25 -1.03 5.61
C MET A 169 25.94 -0.59 4.93
N ALA A 170 25.66 0.71 4.91
CA ALA A 170 24.49 1.26 4.23
C ALA A 170 24.54 1.02 2.72
N MET A 171 25.75 0.89 2.15
CA MET A 171 25.99 0.53 0.76
C MET A 171 26.03 -0.96 0.47
N GLU A 172 25.78 -1.80 1.46
CA GLU A 172 25.91 -3.26 1.37
C GLU A 172 27.32 -3.69 0.90
N GLN A 173 28.30 -2.80 1.02
CA GLN A 173 29.72 -3.03 0.72
C GLN A 173 30.40 -3.61 1.96
N TYR A 174 29.93 -4.78 2.40
CA TYR A 174 30.30 -5.37 3.69
C TYR A 174 31.81 -5.63 3.82
N ALA A 175 32.47 -6.05 2.74
CA ALA A 175 33.91 -6.30 2.75
C ALA A 175 34.74 -5.02 3.02
N ASP A 176 34.30 -3.86 2.53
CA ASP A 176 34.96 -2.58 2.79
C ASP A 176 34.59 -2.03 4.17
N ALA A 177 33.35 -2.27 4.63
CA ALA A 177 32.96 -1.99 6.01
C ALA A 177 33.85 -2.74 7.02
N VAL A 178 34.12 -4.02 6.79
CA VAL A 178 35.05 -4.84 7.60
C VAL A 178 36.43 -4.18 7.70
N LYS A 179 36.98 -3.69 6.59
CA LYS A 179 38.29 -3.00 6.58
C LYS A 179 38.24 -1.69 7.38
N ALA A 180 37.20 -0.89 7.19
CA ALA A 180 37.05 0.40 7.86
C ALA A 180 36.89 0.23 9.39
N TYR A 181 36.01 -0.68 9.85
CA TYR A 181 35.85 -0.95 11.28
C TYR A 181 37.09 -1.57 11.91
N ARG A 182 37.78 -2.48 11.21
CA ARG A 182 39.08 -3.00 11.66
C ARG A 182 40.05 -1.85 11.89
N LYS A 183 40.11 -0.90 10.95
CA LYS A 183 40.98 0.26 11.10
C LYS A 183 40.57 1.14 12.29
N ALA A 184 39.27 1.32 12.51
CA ALA A 184 38.75 2.04 13.68
C ALA A 184 39.16 1.36 15.02
N LEU A 185 39.18 0.02 15.07
CA LEU A 185 39.66 -0.72 16.25
C LEU A 185 41.18 -0.59 16.47
N GLU A 186 41.96 -0.40 15.40
CA GLU A 186 43.43 -0.27 15.49
C GLU A 186 43.90 1.10 16.01
N VAL A 187 43.18 2.18 15.68
CA VAL A 187 43.72 3.56 15.79
C VAL A 187 43.20 4.38 16.97
N GLY A 188 42.32 3.80 17.80
CA GLY A 188 41.80 4.49 18.97
C GLY A 188 41.46 3.53 20.10
N ASP A 189 40.79 4.05 21.12
CA ASP A 189 40.46 3.27 22.30
C ASP A 189 39.47 2.15 21.98
N PRO A 190 39.53 1.02 22.72
CA PRO A 190 38.54 -0.04 22.60
C PRO A 190 37.14 0.48 22.88
N ARG A 191 36.23 0.30 21.91
CA ARG A 191 34.85 0.76 22.01
C ARG A 191 33.89 -0.36 21.63
N LEU A 192 32.89 -0.58 22.48
CA LEU A 192 31.89 -1.63 22.31
C LEU A 192 31.13 -1.49 20.99
N ASP A 193 30.74 -0.27 20.61
CA ASP A 193 29.98 -0.03 19.38
C ASP A 193 30.79 -0.37 18.12
N ILE A 194 32.09 -0.09 18.10
CA ILE A 194 32.96 -0.43 16.97
C ILE A 194 33.11 -1.96 16.88
N ALA A 195 33.31 -2.64 18.01
CA ALA A 195 33.42 -4.10 18.05
C ALA A 195 32.14 -4.80 17.57
N LEU A 196 30.97 -4.28 17.97
CA LEU A 196 29.67 -4.76 17.49
C LEU A 196 29.52 -4.61 15.97
N ASN A 197 29.74 -3.39 15.46
CA ASN A 197 29.58 -3.12 14.04
C ASN A 197 30.61 -3.88 13.18
N TYR A 198 31.82 -4.09 13.71
CA TYR A 198 32.83 -4.93 13.06
C TYR A 198 32.40 -6.39 12.97
N ALA A 199 31.93 -6.98 14.08
CA ALA A 199 31.45 -8.35 14.10
C ALA A 199 30.23 -8.52 13.17
N GLU A 200 29.30 -7.58 13.18
CA GLU A 200 28.14 -7.55 12.29
C GLU A 200 28.57 -7.49 10.81
N ALA A 201 29.51 -6.60 10.45
CA ALA A 201 30.04 -6.53 9.10
C ALA A 201 30.70 -7.84 8.65
N LEU A 202 31.41 -8.53 9.55
CA LEU A 202 31.97 -9.86 9.27
C LEU A 202 30.85 -10.87 8.94
N VAL A 203 29.74 -10.87 9.69
CA VAL A 203 28.57 -11.71 9.42
C VAL A 203 28.01 -11.45 8.02
N PHE A 204 27.76 -10.18 7.68
CA PHE A 204 27.16 -9.82 6.39
C PHE A 204 28.12 -10.00 5.20
N SER A 205 29.43 -9.97 5.43
CA SER A 205 30.44 -10.20 4.38
C SER A 205 30.60 -11.67 3.98
N SER A 206 29.92 -12.59 4.68
CA SER A 206 30.09 -14.03 4.48
C SER A 206 28.81 -14.69 3.98
N ASP A 207 28.94 -15.49 2.91
CA ASP A 207 27.86 -16.33 2.38
C ASP A 207 27.78 -17.72 3.06
N ALA A 208 28.63 -17.97 4.05
CA ALA A 208 28.68 -19.26 4.73
C ALA A 208 27.47 -19.46 5.66
N VAL A 209 27.04 -20.72 5.79
CA VAL A 209 25.99 -21.11 6.75
C VAL A 209 26.45 -20.82 8.18
N ALA A 210 27.68 -21.21 8.50
CA ALA A 210 28.32 -20.90 9.77
C ALA A 210 28.86 -19.46 9.76
N MET A 211 28.63 -18.76 10.87
CA MET A 211 29.18 -17.44 11.08
C MET A 211 30.71 -17.47 11.11
N PRO A 212 31.42 -16.45 10.59
CA PRO A 212 32.87 -16.38 10.70
C PRO A 212 33.36 -16.51 12.14
N ASP A 213 34.37 -17.35 12.38
CA ASP A 213 34.89 -17.62 13.73
C ASP A 213 35.33 -16.35 14.48
N GLU A 214 35.83 -15.35 13.75
CA GLU A 214 36.20 -14.06 14.31
C GLU A 214 34.99 -13.32 14.88
N ALA A 215 33.88 -13.27 14.14
CA ALA A 215 32.64 -12.66 14.61
C ALA A 215 32.09 -13.40 15.83
N VAL A 216 32.11 -14.74 15.81
CA VAL A 216 31.68 -15.58 16.95
C VAL A 216 32.51 -15.28 18.20
N ARG A 217 33.84 -15.16 18.08
CA ARG A 217 34.72 -14.80 19.21
C ARG A 217 34.38 -13.42 19.77
N ILE A 218 34.14 -12.43 18.90
CA ILE A 218 33.79 -11.08 19.33
C ILE A 218 32.45 -11.07 20.06
N PHE A 219 31.41 -11.68 19.50
CA PHE A 219 30.10 -11.74 20.17
C PHE A 219 30.14 -12.52 21.49
N LYS A 220 30.91 -13.61 21.59
CA LYS A 220 31.10 -14.32 22.87
C LYS A 220 31.75 -13.44 23.94
N ARG A 221 32.75 -12.64 23.55
CA ARG A 221 33.38 -11.67 24.45
C ARG A 221 32.41 -10.59 24.88
N ILE A 222 31.66 -10.00 23.94
CA ILE A 222 30.67 -8.97 24.25
C ILE A 222 29.57 -9.51 25.18
N ARG A 223 29.08 -10.74 24.95
CA ARG A 223 28.11 -11.38 25.85
C ARG A 223 28.64 -11.52 27.28
N ALA A 224 29.94 -11.78 27.45
CA ALA A 224 30.57 -11.89 28.76
C ALA A 224 30.79 -10.51 29.42
N ASP A 225 31.30 -9.54 28.66
CA ASP A 225 31.69 -8.22 29.17
C ASP A 225 30.49 -7.26 29.33
N ALA A 226 29.48 -7.40 28.47
CA ALA A 226 28.29 -6.56 28.38
C ALA A 226 27.02 -7.41 28.22
N PRO A 227 26.61 -8.18 29.25
CA PRO A 227 25.57 -9.20 29.12
C PRO A 227 24.18 -8.66 28.74
N ARG A 228 23.92 -7.36 28.93
CA ARG A 228 22.67 -6.69 28.53
C ARG A 228 22.68 -6.13 27.09
N GLU A 229 23.78 -6.29 26.36
CA GLU A 229 23.87 -5.91 24.95
C GLU A 229 23.13 -6.97 24.10
N PRO A 230 22.05 -6.60 23.40
CA PRO A 230 21.16 -7.58 22.79
C PRO A 230 21.72 -8.26 21.53
N LYS A 231 22.52 -7.56 20.72
CA LYS A 231 23.00 -8.09 19.44
C LYS A 231 23.85 -9.35 19.63
N SER A 232 24.71 -9.36 20.65
CA SER A 232 25.62 -10.48 20.92
C SER A 232 24.90 -11.81 21.09
N ARG A 233 23.90 -11.88 21.96
CA ARG A 233 23.09 -13.09 22.17
C ARG A 233 22.26 -13.43 20.94
N TYR A 234 21.68 -12.42 20.30
CA TYR A 234 20.89 -12.63 19.08
C TYR A 234 21.70 -13.31 17.97
N TYR A 235 22.88 -12.78 17.65
CA TYR A 235 23.76 -13.32 16.62
C TYR A 235 24.34 -14.68 16.98
N LEU A 236 24.66 -14.93 18.26
CA LEU A 236 25.10 -16.25 18.71
C LEU A 236 24.00 -17.30 18.56
N GLY A 237 22.76 -16.98 18.96
CA GLY A 237 21.61 -17.85 18.75
C GLY A 237 21.33 -18.10 17.26
N LEU A 238 21.45 -17.06 16.42
CA LEU A 238 21.32 -17.19 14.97
C LEU A 238 22.37 -18.14 14.37
N ASN A 239 23.63 -18.03 14.81
CA ASN A 239 24.67 -18.97 14.40
C ASN A 239 24.33 -20.41 14.82
N MET A 240 23.94 -20.61 16.10
CA MET A 240 23.55 -21.91 16.62
C MET A 240 22.44 -22.54 15.78
N ALA A 241 21.35 -21.78 15.52
CA ALA A 241 20.23 -22.26 14.71
C ALA A 241 20.65 -22.68 13.30
N ARG A 242 21.42 -21.83 12.60
CA ARG A 242 21.92 -22.12 11.24
C ARG A 242 22.84 -23.34 11.19
N THR A 243 23.58 -23.60 12.26
CA THR A 243 24.49 -24.75 12.38
C THR A 243 23.84 -26.00 12.98
N GLY A 244 22.53 -25.95 13.28
CA GLY A 244 21.74 -27.10 13.76
C GLY A 244 21.64 -27.24 15.28
N ASP A 245 22.27 -26.36 16.07
CA ASP A 245 22.08 -26.30 17.52
C ASP A 245 20.82 -25.50 17.86
N LEU A 246 19.66 -26.05 17.53
CA LEU A 246 18.37 -25.40 17.73
C LEU A 246 18.07 -25.20 19.22
N GLN A 247 18.50 -26.13 20.08
CA GLN A 247 18.28 -26.05 21.52
C GLN A 247 19.10 -24.91 22.14
N GLY A 248 20.38 -24.80 21.79
CA GLY A 248 21.22 -23.68 22.20
C GLY A 248 20.69 -22.34 21.69
N ALA A 249 20.19 -22.29 20.44
CA ALA A 249 19.61 -21.08 19.86
C ALA A 249 18.38 -20.58 20.65
N VAL A 250 17.43 -21.48 20.96
CA VAL A 250 16.26 -21.13 21.77
C VAL A 250 16.68 -20.64 23.15
N GLN A 251 17.66 -21.29 23.78
CA GLN A 251 18.16 -20.86 25.09
C GLN A 251 18.75 -19.45 25.05
N GLU A 252 19.60 -19.14 24.06
CA GLU A 252 20.19 -17.80 23.91
C GLU A 252 19.13 -16.70 23.74
N TRP A 253 18.10 -16.97 22.94
CA TRP A 253 17.04 -16.00 22.71
C TRP A 253 16.09 -15.86 23.90
N VAL A 254 15.84 -16.93 24.66
CA VAL A 254 15.09 -16.87 25.92
C VAL A 254 15.86 -16.05 26.98
N ASP A 255 17.18 -16.24 27.06
CA ASP A 255 18.03 -15.43 27.94
C ASP A 255 18.03 -13.97 27.53
N LEU A 256 18.13 -13.70 26.22
CA LEU A 256 18.02 -12.35 25.67
C LEU A 256 16.68 -11.71 26.05
N ARG A 257 15.56 -12.41 25.83
CA ARG A 257 14.22 -11.94 26.21
C ARG A 257 14.13 -11.58 27.70
N ALA A 258 14.75 -12.38 28.57
CA ALA A 258 14.75 -12.12 30.00
C ALA A 258 15.53 -10.84 30.36
N LEU A 259 16.55 -10.49 29.58
CA LEU A 259 17.37 -9.28 29.77
C LEU A 259 16.76 -8.03 29.11
N SER A 260 15.90 -8.21 28.12
CA SER A 260 15.25 -7.12 27.39
C SER A 260 14.14 -6.42 28.18
N SER A 261 13.93 -5.15 27.86
CA SER A 261 12.70 -4.45 28.22
C SER A 261 11.55 -4.99 27.35
N GLY A 262 10.34 -5.04 27.90
CA GLY A 262 9.18 -5.58 27.18
C GLY A 262 8.76 -4.73 25.97
N ASP A 263 9.18 -3.47 25.93
CA ASP A 263 8.93 -2.51 24.86
C ASP A 263 10.10 -2.37 23.86
N ALA A 264 11.13 -3.22 23.97
CA ALA A 264 12.27 -3.13 23.06
C ALA A 264 11.83 -3.39 21.59
N PRO A 265 12.27 -2.58 20.61
CA PRO A 265 11.78 -2.66 19.22
C PRO A 265 11.97 -4.03 18.55
N TYR A 266 12.97 -4.80 18.98
CA TYR A 266 13.30 -6.11 18.43
C TYR A 266 12.50 -7.27 19.06
N MET A 267 11.64 -7.01 20.06
CA MET A 267 10.93 -8.07 20.78
C MET A 267 10.05 -8.93 19.86
N GLY A 268 9.34 -8.32 18.90
CA GLY A 268 8.51 -9.07 17.95
C GLY A 268 9.33 -10.06 17.11
N MET A 269 10.44 -9.59 16.56
CA MET A 269 11.37 -10.44 15.79
C MET A 269 11.98 -11.54 16.67
N LEU A 270 12.33 -11.22 17.91
CA LEU A 270 12.91 -12.19 18.86
C LEU A 270 11.92 -13.31 19.19
N GLU A 271 10.67 -12.97 19.49
CA GLU A 271 9.62 -13.96 19.76
C GLU A 271 9.34 -14.83 18.54
N GLU A 272 9.36 -14.26 17.34
CA GLU A 272 9.22 -15.02 16.11
C GLU A 272 10.34 -16.07 15.95
N GLN A 273 11.60 -15.67 16.18
CA GLN A 273 12.74 -16.59 16.12
C GLN A 273 12.61 -17.73 17.16
N ILE A 274 12.28 -17.39 18.42
CA ILE A 274 12.03 -18.37 19.48
C ILE A 274 10.95 -19.37 19.07
N ASN A 275 9.80 -18.88 18.59
CA ASN A 275 8.66 -19.72 18.25
C ASN A 275 8.93 -20.62 17.03
N ASN A 276 9.58 -20.08 15.99
CA ASN A 276 9.90 -20.83 14.78
C ASN A 276 10.90 -21.96 15.08
N THR A 277 11.97 -21.67 15.82
CA THR A 277 12.97 -22.67 16.18
C THR A 277 12.45 -23.67 17.21
N ALA A 278 11.63 -23.24 18.18
CA ALA A 278 10.97 -24.16 19.11
C ALA A 278 10.01 -25.12 18.40
N LYS A 279 9.28 -24.63 17.38
CA LYS A 279 8.42 -25.47 16.53
C LYS A 279 9.22 -26.51 15.75
N GLU A 280 10.36 -26.13 15.21
CA GLU A 280 11.27 -27.06 14.53
C GLU A 280 11.79 -28.14 15.49
N LEU A 281 12.15 -27.73 16.72
CA LEU A 281 12.58 -28.62 17.80
C LEU A 281 11.42 -29.43 18.42
N LYS A 282 10.15 -29.13 18.06
CA LYS A 282 8.92 -29.74 18.61
C LYS A 282 8.79 -29.60 20.13
N ILE A 283 9.18 -28.45 20.68
CA ILE A 283 9.03 -28.12 22.09
C ILE A 283 8.09 -26.93 22.28
N ASP A 284 7.54 -26.80 23.50
CA ASP A 284 6.84 -25.59 23.90
C ASP A 284 7.86 -24.50 24.26
N PRO A 285 7.91 -23.34 23.55
CA PRO A 285 8.84 -22.26 23.87
C PRO A 285 8.65 -21.69 25.29
N ALA A 286 7.46 -21.83 25.90
CA ALA A 286 7.21 -21.41 27.27
C ALA A 286 7.85 -22.34 28.32
N SER A 287 8.23 -23.56 27.92
CA SER A 287 8.89 -24.52 28.81
C SER A 287 10.37 -24.20 29.06
N VAL A 288 11.00 -23.43 28.17
CA VAL A 288 12.40 -23.03 28.28
C VAL A 288 12.53 -21.84 29.23
N LYS A 289 13.26 -22.03 30.33
CA LYS A 289 13.49 -20.99 31.34
C LYS A 289 14.81 -20.27 31.09
N PRO A 290 14.96 -18.99 31.49
CA PRO A 290 16.22 -18.30 31.43
C PRO A 290 17.31 -19.03 32.23
N SER A 291 18.53 -19.04 31.69
CA SER A 291 19.71 -19.63 32.29
C SER A 291 20.04 -18.98 33.64
N PRO A 292 20.58 -19.74 34.62
CA PRO A 292 21.00 -19.20 35.91
C PRO A 292 22.04 -18.08 35.82
N GLU A 293 22.84 -18.09 34.76
CA GLU A 293 23.91 -17.12 34.49
C GLU A 293 23.38 -15.81 33.89
N THR A 294 22.08 -15.73 33.55
CA THR A 294 21.44 -14.51 33.06
C THR A 294 21.31 -13.50 34.20
N PRO A 295 21.96 -12.32 34.14
CA PRO A 295 21.84 -11.33 35.21
C PRO A 295 20.38 -10.96 35.50
N GLY A 296 20.01 -10.88 36.78
CA GLY A 296 18.69 -10.42 37.19
C GLY A 296 18.36 -9.01 36.68
N LYS A 297 17.05 -8.73 36.53
CA LYS A 297 16.54 -7.42 36.12
C LYS A 297 16.89 -6.34 37.14
#